data_AF-A0A7T2ULG6-F1
#
_entry.id   AF-A0A7T2ULG6-F1
#
_cell.length_a   1.000
_cell.length_b   1.000
_cell.length_c   1.000
_cell.angle_alpha   90.00
_cell.angle_beta   90.00
_cell.angle_gamma   90.00
#
_symmetry.space_group_name_H-M   'P 1'
#
loop_
_entity.id
_entity.type
_entity.pdbx_description
1 polymer ?
#
loop_
_entity_poly.entity_id
_entity_poly.type
_entity_poly.pdbx_seq_one_letter_code
_entity_poly.pdbx_strand_id
1 'polypeptide(L)'
;MDTHPGFATDLLFDRYQGEVTQHEQFWAVRTPDAPDYYFGNYLLLTTPPSDRDKGWLEAAFDQLIGHDHRVRHRTFQWPLAAGQNSRIAGFVATGYQYMECVVLALDKQSWQPHGDINGPQARTFTTADWQEWLDFELHEKDEGHTAESYLPYLQSRRALYQAMIADGLGDWWGIWQEGQLVASCGLFFCGTLGRFQLVRTHQAWRNQGLCRQLLSQVARAGLSRAKQLIIVADEHYHAQRIYRSLGFAPVARIGSLCRWPHDTP
;
A
#
# COMPACT_ATOMS: atom_id res chain seq x y z
N MET A 1 -10.24 2.82 14.56
CA MET A 1 -9.51 2.53 13.32
C MET A 1 -8.32 1.62 13.56
N ASP A 2 -7.59 1.77 14.66
CA ASP A 2 -6.37 0.99 14.96
C ASP A 2 -6.57 -0.52 15.16
N THR A 3 -7.81 -1.01 15.20
CA THR A 3 -8.11 -2.45 15.30
C THR A 3 -8.34 -3.11 13.94
N HIS A 4 -8.54 -2.34 12.86
CA HIS A 4 -8.71 -2.90 11.53
C HIS A 4 -7.32 -3.19 10.91
N PRO A 5 -6.97 -4.44 10.57
CA PRO A 5 -5.58 -4.81 10.26
C PRO A 5 -4.97 -4.07 9.07
N GLY A 6 -5.77 -3.72 8.06
CA GLY A 6 -5.33 -2.88 6.94
C GLY A 6 -4.94 -1.48 7.42
N PHE A 7 -5.92 -0.68 7.85
CA PHE A 7 -5.67 0.68 8.36
C PHE A 7 -4.71 0.77 9.54
N ALA A 8 -4.74 -0.15 10.49
CA ALA A 8 -3.79 -0.15 11.61
C ALA A 8 -2.33 -0.20 11.12
N THR A 9 -2.09 -0.93 10.02
CA THR A 9 -0.76 -1.01 9.41
C THR A 9 -0.50 0.07 8.37
N ASP A 10 -1.52 0.68 7.74
CA ASP A 10 -1.34 1.86 6.89
C ASP A 10 -0.96 3.08 7.75
N LEU A 11 -1.65 3.25 8.88
CA LEU A 11 -1.41 4.31 9.86
C LEU A 11 0.00 4.27 10.48
N LEU A 12 0.72 3.14 10.39
CA LEU A 12 2.15 3.08 10.73
C LEU A 12 2.96 4.06 9.87
N PHE A 13 2.74 4.03 8.55
CA PHE A 13 3.46 4.87 7.60
C PHE A 13 2.96 6.30 7.67
N ASP A 14 1.63 6.48 7.77
CA ASP A 14 1.01 7.81 7.83
C ASP A 14 1.49 8.61 9.04
N ARG A 15 1.59 7.97 10.22
CA ARG A 15 2.08 8.63 11.44
C ARG A 15 3.60 8.86 11.44
N TYR A 16 4.35 8.10 10.65
CA TYR A 16 5.80 8.23 10.58
C TYR A 16 6.22 9.39 9.68
N GLN A 17 5.56 9.54 8.52
CA GLN A 17 5.91 10.58 7.53
C GLN A 17 4.98 11.80 7.56
N GLY A 18 3.86 11.73 8.28
CA GLY A 18 2.78 12.67 8.12
C GLY A 18 2.01 12.96 9.40
N GLU A 19 0.85 13.56 9.21
CA GLU A 19 -0.04 14.02 10.27
C GLU A 19 -1.34 13.23 10.22
N VAL A 20 -1.75 12.69 11.36
CA VAL A 20 -3.03 11.99 11.53
C VAL A 20 -3.83 12.69 12.61
N THR A 21 -4.91 13.36 12.22
CA THR A 21 -5.81 14.07 13.14
C THR A 21 -7.15 13.36 13.22
N GLN A 22 -7.57 13.03 14.45
CA GLN A 22 -8.85 12.38 14.69
C GLN A 22 -9.97 13.41 14.86
N HIS A 23 -11.06 13.21 14.12
CA HIS A 23 -12.34 13.90 14.29
C HIS A 23 -13.41 12.90 14.74
N GLU A 24 -14.63 13.38 15.01
CA GLU A 24 -15.72 12.53 15.52
C GLU A 24 -16.11 11.41 14.55
N GLN A 25 -16.20 11.70 13.25
CA GLN A 25 -16.74 10.76 12.24
C GLN A 25 -15.67 10.22 11.28
N PHE A 26 -14.46 10.77 11.30
CA PHE A 26 -13.38 10.41 10.39
C PHE A 26 -12.03 10.86 10.95
N TRP A 27 -10.94 10.39 10.35
CA TRP A 27 -9.60 10.90 10.60
C TRP A 27 -9.07 11.58 9.35
N ALA A 28 -8.37 12.70 9.50
CA ALA A 28 -7.68 13.36 8.40
C ALA A 28 -6.22 12.93 8.40
N VAL A 29 -5.75 12.39 7.27
CA VAL A 29 -4.37 11.97 7.06
C VAL A 29 -3.73 12.86 6.01
N ARG A 30 -2.53 13.36 6.30
CA ARG A 30 -1.79 14.28 5.44
C ARG A 30 -0.31 13.95 5.42
N THR A 31 0.33 14.12 4.27
CA THR A 31 1.78 14.04 4.12
C THR A 31 2.27 15.35 3.50
N PRO A 32 2.60 16.39 4.29
CA PRO A 32 2.91 17.73 3.79
C PRO A 32 4.05 17.78 2.76
N ASP A 33 5.04 16.90 2.92
CA ASP A 33 6.20 16.79 2.01
C ASP A 33 5.92 15.97 0.74
N ALA A 34 4.74 15.37 0.63
CA ALA A 34 4.29 14.57 -0.53
C ALA A 34 2.83 14.87 -0.89
N PRO A 35 2.52 16.10 -1.37
CA PRO A 35 1.14 16.52 -1.65
C PRO A 35 0.46 15.77 -2.81
N ASP A 36 1.25 15.16 -3.69
CA ASP A 36 0.82 14.31 -4.80
C ASP A 36 0.65 12.83 -4.40
N TYR A 37 0.86 12.47 -3.13
CA TYR A 37 0.61 11.13 -2.64
C TYR A 37 -0.88 10.92 -2.33
N TYR A 38 -1.62 10.36 -3.28
CA TYR A 38 -3.10 10.32 -3.20
C TYR A 38 -3.65 9.53 -2.02
N PHE A 39 -3.00 8.42 -1.68
CA PHE A 39 -3.35 7.57 -0.54
C PHE A 39 -2.51 7.86 0.72
N GLY A 40 -1.76 8.97 0.74
CA GLY A 40 -1.19 9.56 1.96
C GLY A 40 -1.79 10.92 2.33
N ASN A 41 -2.84 11.32 1.61
CA ASN A 41 -3.62 12.54 1.82
C ASN A 41 -5.10 12.21 1.63
N TYR A 42 -5.77 11.75 2.68
CA TYR A 42 -7.12 11.17 2.61
C TYR A 42 -7.93 11.39 3.89
N LEU A 43 -9.26 11.27 3.80
CA LEU A 43 -10.10 11.09 4.98
C LEU A 43 -10.40 9.60 5.20
N LEU A 44 -10.12 9.12 6.41
CA LEU A 44 -10.43 7.78 6.87
C LEU A 44 -11.76 7.76 7.63
N LEU A 45 -12.82 7.27 6.99
CA LEU A 45 -14.18 7.28 7.52
C LEU A 45 -14.44 6.06 8.41
N THR A 46 -15.24 6.24 9.47
CA THR A 46 -15.61 5.14 10.38
C THR A 46 -16.60 4.15 9.79
N THR A 47 -17.35 4.58 8.77
CA THR A 47 -18.39 3.79 8.10
C THR A 47 -18.39 4.10 6.61
N PRO A 48 -18.92 3.21 5.76
CA PRO A 48 -19.07 3.51 4.34
C PRO A 48 -19.90 4.76 4.09
N PRO A 49 -19.48 5.64 3.15
CA PRO A 49 -20.24 6.81 2.79
C PRO A 49 -21.43 6.44 1.89
N SER A 50 -22.37 7.37 1.81
CA SER A 50 -23.46 7.37 0.85
C SER A 50 -23.45 8.66 0.02
N ASP A 51 -24.23 8.71 -1.05
CA ASP A 51 -24.36 9.90 -1.91
C ASP A 51 -24.78 11.17 -1.14
N ARG A 52 -25.44 11.01 0.01
CA ARG A 52 -25.82 12.13 0.90
C ARG A 52 -24.60 12.77 1.57
N ASP A 53 -23.51 12.03 1.69
CA ASP A 53 -22.32 12.45 2.42
C ASP A 53 -21.35 13.27 1.56
N LYS A 54 -21.54 13.25 0.24
CA LYS A 54 -20.63 13.85 -0.72
C LYS A 54 -20.30 15.31 -0.44
N GLY A 55 -21.31 16.15 -0.26
CA GLY A 55 -21.10 17.60 -0.11
C GLY A 55 -20.27 17.93 1.13
N TRP A 56 -20.55 17.30 2.26
CA TRP A 56 -19.81 17.56 3.49
C TRP A 56 -18.43 16.91 3.50
N LEU A 57 -18.26 15.73 2.87
CA LEU A 57 -16.95 15.09 2.73
C LEU A 57 -16.00 15.89 1.85
N GLU A 58 -16.48 16.41 0.71
CA GLU A 58 -15.67 17.27 -0.15
C GLU A 58 -15.28 18.56 0.57
N ALA A 59 -16.21 19.20 1.28
CA ALA A 59 -15.93 20.40 2.08
C ALA A 59 -14.92 20.12 3.21
N ALA A 60 -15.06 19.00 3.93
CA ALA A 60 -14.12 18.60 4.97
C ALA A 60 -12.72 18.31 4.40
N PHE A 61 -12.64 17.65 3.26
CA PHE A 61 -11.36 17.40 2.58
C PHE A 61 -10.70 18.73 2.20
N ASP A 62 -11.44 19.65 1.60
CA ASP A 62 -10.91 20.95 1.15
C ASP A 62 -10.39 21.79 2.32
N GLN A 63 -11.13 21.79 3.43
CA GLN A 63 -10.74 22.51 4.63
C GLN A 63 -9.47 21.92 5.28
N LEU A 64 -9.41 20.59 5.41
CA LEU A 64 -8.39 19.93 6.24
C LEU A 64 -7.13 19.57 5.46
N ILE A 65 -7.27 19.21 4.17
CA ILE A 65 -6.21 18.65 3.34
C ILE A 65 -5.97 19.52 2.10
N GLY A 66 -7.05 19.86 1.39
CA GLY A 66 -7.00 20.54 0.09
C GLY A 66 -6.64 22.03 0.11
N HIS A 67 -6.25 22.60 1.26
CA HIS A 67 -5.77 23.98 1.32
C HIS A 67 -4.40 24.17 0.67
N ASP A 68 -3.60 23.11 0.55
CA ASP A 68 -2.40 23.10 -0.29
C ASP A 68 -2.81 22.89 -1.75
N HIS A 69 -2.64 23.92 -2.59
CA HIS A 69 -2.97 23.88 -4.02
C HIS A 69 -2.24 22.78 -4.82
N ARG A 70 -1.16 22.19 -4.26
CA ARG A 70 -0.45 21.05 -4.88
C ARG A 70 -1.24 19.75 -4.75
N VAL A 71 -2.14 19.64 -3.76
CA VAL A 71 -3.06 18.52 -3.59
C VAL A 71 -4.19 18.64 -4.61
N ARG A 72 -4.09 17.87 -5.69
CA ARG A 72 -5.03 17.94 -6.83
C ARG A 72 -6.02 16.77 -6.88
N HIS A 73 -6.07 15.94 -5.84
CA HIS A 73 -6.96 14.79 -5.73
C HIS A 73 -7.92 14.94 -4.56
N ARG A 74 -8.89 14.02 -4.44
CA ARG A 74 -9.66 13.80 -3.21
C ARG A 74 -9.80 12.31 -2.96
N THR A 75 -9.38 11.87 -1.77
CA THR A 75 -9.39 10.45 -1.40
C THR A 75 -10.16 10.24 -0.11
N PHE A 76 -11.04 9.23 -0.12
CA PHE A 76 -11.80 8.76 1.04
C PHE A 76 -11.60 7.25 1.17
N GLN A 77 -11.39 6.75 2.39
CA GLN A 77 -11.23 5.32 2.66
C GLN A 77 -12.08 4.89 3.86
N TRP A 78 -12.56 3.65 3.87
CA TRP A 78 -13.37 3.13 4.97
C TRP A 78 -13.30 1.59 5.05
N PRO A 79 -13.57 0.99 6.22
CA PRO A 79 -13.69 -0.45 6.35
C PRO A 79 -15.00 -0.95 5.73
N LEU A 80 -14.94 -2.08 5.03
CA LEU A 80 -16.11 -2.76 4.46
C LEU A 80 -16.35 -4.08 5.19
N ALA A 81 -17.54 -4.25 5.76
CA ALA A 81 -17.98 -5.54 6.27
C ALA A 81 -18.32 -6.53 5.13
N ALA A 82 -18.35 -7.83 5.43
CA ALA A 82 -18.76 -8.84 4.47
C ALA A 82 -20.21 -8.59 3.99
N GLY A 83 -20.41 -8.57 2.66
CA GLY A 83 -21.71 -8.30 2.05
C GLY A 83 -22.19 -6.84 2.14
N GLN A 84 -21.38 -5.93 2.70
CA GLN A 84 -21.70 -4.51 2.76
C GLN A 84 -21.32 -3.84 1.43
N ASN A 85 -22.26 -3.07 0.88
CA ASN A 85 -22.06 -2.26 -0.32
C ASN A 85 -22.22 -0.78 0.03
N SER A 86 -21.48 0.08 -0.68
CA SER A 86 -21.56 1.53 -0.52
C SER A 86 -22.53 2.13 -1.53
N ARG A 87 -23.33 3.12 -1.12
CA ARG A 87 -24.30 3.81 -2.01
C ARG A 87 -23.67 5.08 -2.57
N ILE A 88 -22.72 4.91 -3.47
CA ILE A 88 -21.76 5.95 -3.91
C ILE A 88 -21.89 6.34 -5.39
N ALA A 89 -23.03 6.05 -6.02
CA ALA A 89 -23.22 6.28 -7.45
C ALA A 89 -23.06 7.77 -7.82
N GLY A 90 -23.47 8.69 -6.94
CA GLY A 90 -23.30 10.13 -7.08
C GLY A 90 -21.86 10.63 -6.94
N PHE A 91 -20.96 9.88 -6.30
CA PHE A 91 -19.52 10.15 -6.37
C PHE A 91 -18.97 9.73 -7.73
N VAL A 92 -19.25 8.48 -8.15
CA VAL A 92 -18.76 7.91 -9.41
C VAL A 92 -19.20 8.73 -10.61
N ALA A 93 -20.46 9.19 -10.63
CA ALA A 93 -20.99 10.08 -11.66
C ALA A 93 -20.25 11.42 -11.79
N THR A 94 -19.38 11.77 -10.84
CA THR A 94 -18.59 13.02 -10.84
C THR A 94 -17.08 12.78 -10.83
N GLY A 95 -16.65 11.64 -11.38
CA GLY A 95 -15.24 11.36 -11.65
C GLY A 95 -14.47 10.70 -10.51
N TYR A 96 -15.13 10.31 -9.41
CA TYR A 96 -14.48 9.45 -8.43
C TYR A 96 -14.39 8.02 -8.95
N GLN A 97 -13.22 7.41 -8.80
CA GLN A 97 -13.02 5.99 -9.02
C GLN A 97 -13.24 5.25 -7.71
N TYR A 98 -14.09 4.22 -7.76
CA TYR A 98 -14.32 3.32 -6.64
C TYR A 98 -13.38 2.11 -6.75
N MET A 99 -12.69 1.79 -5.66
CA MET A 99 -11.85 0.60 -5.55
C MET A 99 -12.11 -0.12 -4.23
N GLU A 100 -12.08 -1.45 -4.30
CA GLU A 100 -12.14 -2.33 -3.13
C GLU A 100 -10.84 -3.10 -3.00
N CYS A 101 -10.31 -3.13 -1.78
CA CYS A 101 -9.12 -3.92 -1.45
C CYS A 101 -9.48 -4.99 -0.42
N VAL A 102 -8.86 -6.15 -0.56
CA VAL A 102 -8.92 -7.23 0.41
C VAL A 102 -7.68 -7.16 1.29
N VAL A 103 -7.90 -7.20 2.61
CA VAL A 103 -6.83 -7.37 3.60
C VAL A 103 -6.62 -8.86 3.84
N LEU A 104 -5.41 -9.32 3.55
CA LEU A 104 -4.98 -10.70 3.68
C LEU A 104 -4.01 -10.81 4.86
N ALA A 105 -4.21 -11.79 5.73
CA ALA A 105 -3.32 -12.08 6.85
C ALA A 105 -2.68 -13.47 6.70
N LEU A 106 -1.43 -13.58 7.13
CA LEU A 106 -0.68 -14.81 7.24
C LEU A 106 -0.18 -14.96 8.68
N ASP A 107 -0.39 -16.13 9.27
CA ASP A 107 0.21 -16.48 10.56
C ASP A 107 1.13 -17.71 10.44
N LYS A 108 1.82 -18.02 11.53
CA LYS A 108 2.80 -19.12 11.56
C LYS A 108 2.17 -20.50 11.34
N GLN A 109 0.88 -20.69 11.65
CA GLN A 109 0.20 -21.99 11.56
C GLN A 109 -0.29 -22.27 10.14
N SER A 110 -0.75 -21.22 9.46
CA SER A 110 -1.25 -21.25 8.09
C SER A 110 -0.15 -21.19 7.03
N TRP A 111 1.04 -20.69 7.40
CA TRP A 111 2.12 -20.49 6.45
C TRP A 111 2.58 -21.76 5.74
N GLN A 112 2.47 -21.71 4.41
CA GLN A 112 2.94 -22.74 3.50
C GLN A 112 4.26 -22.26 2.88
N PRO A 113 5.41 -22.83 3.28
CA PRO A 113 6.68 -22.47 2.68
C PRO A 113 6.67 -22.85 1.19
N HIS A 114 7.27 -22.00 0.37
CA HIS A 114 7.42 -22.18 -1.07
C HIS A 114 8.81 -21.70 -1.50
N GLY A 115 9.28 -22.24 -2.62
CA GLY A 115 10.53 -21.86 -3.24
C GLY A 115 11.48 -23.05 -3.28
N ASP A 116 12.29 -23.09 -4.34
CA ASP A 116 13.41 -24.01 -4.40
C ASP A 116 14.50 -23.51 -3.45
N ILE A 117 15.01 -24.40 -2.59
CA ILE A 117 16.16 -24.09 -1.72
C ILE A 117 17.40 -23.69 -2.53
N ASN A 118 17.51 -24.18 -3.77
CA ASN A 118 18.57 -23.83 -4.71
C ASN A 118 18.18 -22.65 -5.62
N GLY A 119 16.98 -22.10 -5.48
CA GLY A 119 16.52 -20.98 -6.28
C GLY A 119 17.10 -19.64 -5.80
N PRO A 120 16.71 -18.54 -6.46
CA PRO A 120 17.17 -17.19 -6.11
C PRO A 120 16.90 -16.82 -4.65
N GLN A 121 17.92 -16.37 -3.94
CA GLN A 121 17.80 -16.00 -2.53
C GLN A 121 17.43 -14.52 -2.39
N ALA A 122 16.46 -14.24 -1.53
CA ALA A 122 16.12 -12.89 -1.15
C ALA A 122 17.15 -12.38 -0.13
N ARG A 123 17.57 -11.12 -0.29
CA ARG A 123 18.41 -10.41 0.69
C ARG A 123 17.83 -9.05 0.99
N THR A 124 18.20 -8.50 2.14
CA THR A 124 17.89 -7.12 2.47
C THR A 124 18.69 -6.15 1.60
N PHE A 125 18.13 -4.95 1.44
CA PHE A 125 18.76 -3.86 0.73
C PHE A 125 19.90 -3.25 1.55
N THR A 126 20.93 -2.84 0.82
CA THR A 126 22.00 -1.97 1.27
C THR A 126 21.78 -0.57 0.69
N THR A 127 22.59 0.41 1.11
CA THR A 127 22.51 1.78 0.59
C THR A 127 22.66 1.84 -0.95
N ALA A 128 23.47 0.97 -1.54
CA ALA A 128 23.74 0.96 -2.98
C ALA A 128 22.53 0.48 -3.82
N ASP A 129 21.64 -0.34 -3.25
CA ASP A 129 20.53 -0.96 -3.98
C ASP A 129 19.38 0.02 -4.28
N TRP A 130 19.30 1.13 -3.55
CA TRP A 130 18.16 2.06 -3.65
C TRP A 130 18.07 2.82 -4.97
N GLN A 131 19.19 3.01 -5.67
CA GLN A 131 19.15 3.61 -7.00
C GLN A 131 18.51 2.62 -7.99
N GLU A 132 18.92 1.35 -7.95
CA GLU A 132 18.35 0.30 -8.79
C GLU A 132 16.85 0.08 -8.49
N TRP A 133 16.44 0.19 -7.22
CA TRP A 133 15.02 0.17 -6.86
C TRP A 133 14.22 1.31 -7.48
N LEU A 134 14.79 2.53 -7.50
CA LEU A 134 14.11 3.67 -8.10
C LEU A 134 13.94 3.46 -9.61
N ASP A 135 14.99 2.99 -10.28
CA ASP A 135 14.97 2.70 -11.71
C ASP A 135 13.95 1.58 -12.02
N PHE A 136 13.90 0.55 -11.17
CA PHE A 136 12.93 -0.55 -11.24
C PHE A 136 11.48 -0.05 -11.11
N GLU A 137 11.17 0.74 -10.09
CA GLU A 137 9.80 1.26 -9.88
C GLU A 137 9.38 2.26 -10.96
N LEU A 138 10.32 3.06 -11.51
CA LEU A 138 10.05 3.93 -12.66
C LEU A 138 9.74 3.13 -13.93
N HIS A 139 10.41 1.99 -14.12
CA HIS A 139 10.14 1.10 -15.25
C HIS A 139 8.79 0.41 -15.12
N GLU A 140 8.41 -0.02 -13.92
CA GLU A 140 7.15 -0.74 -13.63
C GLU A 140 5.97 0.17 -13.26
N LYS A 141 6.11 1.50 -13.37
CA LYS A 141 5.04 2.45 -13.07
C LYS A 141 3.81 2.19 -13.96
N ASP A 142 2.64 2.58 -13.48
CA ASP A 142 1.42 2.49 -14.29
C ASP A 142 1.51 3.41 -15.53
N GLU A 143 0.93 2.98 -16.66
CA GLU A 143 0.98 3.71 -17.93
C GLU A 143 0.36 5.11 -17.84
N GLY A 144 -0.55 5.33 -16.89
CA GLY A 144 -1.19 6.62 -16.62
C GLY A 144 -0.28 7.68 -15.99
N HIS A 145 0.97 7.34 -15.65
CA HIS A 145 1.94 8.28 -15.09
C HIS A 145 3.16 8.43 -15.98
N THR A 146 3.68 9.65 -16.12
CA THR A 146 5.00 9.89 -16.72
C THR A 146 6.10 9.62 -15.68
N ALA A 147 7.34 9.40 -16.13
CA ALA A 147 8.45 9.23 -15.20
C ALA A 147 8.66 10.49 -14.35
N GLU A 148 8.52 11.68 -14.95
CA GLU A 148 8.72 12.98 -14.32
C GLU A 148 7.67 13.26 -13.24
N SER A 149 6.42 12.85 -13.47
CA SER A 149 5.34 13.03 -12.49
C SER A 149 5.38 12.00 -11.36
N TYR A 150 5.93 10.80 -11.60
CA TYR A 150 5.98 9.73 -10.61
C TYR A 150 7.26 9.76 -9.74
N LEU A 151 8.34 10.37 -10.24
CA LEU A 151 9.63 10.44 -9.55
C LEU A 151 9.56 11.09 -8.16
N PRO A 152 8.89 12.26 -7.94
CA PRO A 152 8.81 12.89 -6.63
C PRO A 152 8.15 11.97 -5.59
N TYR A 153 7.07 11.28 -5.97
CA TYR A 153 6.43 10.27 -5.13
C TYR A 153 7.41 9.15 -4.75
N LEU A 154 8.12 8.55 -5.70
CA LEU A 154 9.07 7.47 -5.40
C LEU A 154 10.25 7.94 -4.53
N GLN A 155 10.74 9.16 -4.72
CA GLN A 155 11.77 9.75 -3.87
C GLN A 155 11.29 9.93 -2.43
N SER A 156 10.06 10.41 -2.24
CA SER A 156 9.43 10.51 -0.92
C SER A 156 9.28 9.13 -0.27
N ARG A 157 8.83 8.12 -1.02
CA ARG A 157 8.70 6.74 -0.51
C ARG A 157 10.06 6.13 -0.14
N ARG A 158 11.09 6.35 -0.97
CA ARG A 158 12.46 5.92 -0.67
C ARG A 158 12.95 6.53 0.65
N ALA A 159 12.78 7.84 0.84
CA ALA A 159 13.20 8.52 2.07
C ALA A 159 12.50 7.93 3.30
N LEU A 160 11.18 7.70 3.22
CA LEU A 160 10.40 7.04 4.27
C LEU A 160 10.97 5.66 4.62
N TYR A 161 11.13 4.79 3.62
CA TYR A 161 11.57 3.42 3.87
C TYR A 161 12.99 3.38 4.44
N GLN A 162 13.90 4.21 3.92
CA GLN A 162 15.26 4.31 4.46
C GLN A 162 15.27 4.76 5.93
N ALA A 163 14.43 5.75 6.29
CA ALA A 163 14.31 6.22 7.67
C ALA A 163 13.72 5.14 8.61
N MET A 164 12.64 4.46 8.20
CA MET A 164 12.04 3.38 8.98
C MET A 164 13.00 2.19 9.16
N ILE A 165 13.83 1.88 8.16
CA ILE A 165 14.87 0.85 8.27
C ILE A 165 15.95 1.28 9.27
N ALA A 166 16.40 2.54 9.21
CA ALA A 166 17.37 3.08 10.16
C ALA A 166 16.86 3.01 11.61
N ASP A 167 15.56 3.20 11.83
CA ASP A 167 14.90 3.05 13.12
C ASP A 167 14.57 1.59 13.50
N GLY A 168 14.98 0.62 12.67
CA GLY A 168 14.77 -0.81 12.92
C GLY A 168 13.32 -1.26 12.82
N LEU A 169 12.44 -0.48 12.17
CA LEU A 169 11.00 -0.77 12.04
C LEU A 169 10.70 -1.80 10.94
N GLY A 170 11.68 -2.18 10.13
CA GLY A 170 11.50 -3.13 9.04
C GLY A 170 12.71 -3.19 8.14
N ASP A 171 12.54 -3.87 7.00
CA ASP A 171 13.56 -4.03 5.97
C ASP A 171 12.93 -4.00 4.58
N TRP A 172 13.73 -3.60 3.60
CA TRP A 172 13.41 -3.81 2.19
C TRP A 172 14.18 -5.01 1.65
N TRP A 173 13.52 -5.84 0.86
CA TRP A 173 14.05 -7.11 0.35
C TRP A 173 14.01 -7.13 -1.17
N GLY A 174 14.98 -7.82 -1.76
CA GLY A 174 15.00 -8.08 -3.20
C GLY A 174 15.58 -9.43 -3.57
N ILE A 175 15.27 -9.84 -4.79
CA ILE A 175 15.91 -10.94 -5.50
C ILE A 175 16.61 -10.36 -6.73
N TRP A 176 17.86 -10.76 -6.94
CA TRP A 176 18.63 -10.41 -8.13
C TRP A 176 18.86 -11.63 -9.00
N GLN A 177 18.74 -11.44 -10.32
CA GLN A 177 19.14 -12.42 -11.34
C GLN A 177 19.89 -11.69 -12.44
N GLU A 178 20.97 -12.29 -12.93
CA GLU A 178 21.79 -11.70 -14.01
C GLU A 178 22.28 -10.28 -13.70
N GLY A 179 22.50 -9.97 -12.41
CA GLY A 179 22.96 -8.65 -11.96
C GLY A 179 21.86 -7.58 -11.90
N GLN A 180 20.58 -7.94 -12.07
CA GLN A 180 19.45 -7.02 -12.04
C GLN A 180 18.47 -7.38 -10.92
N LEU A 181 17.86 -6.37 -10.30
CA LEU A 181 16.75 -6.51 -9.36
C LEU A 181 15.49 -6.96 -10.11
N VAL A 182 15.05 -8.19 -9.86
CA VAL A 182 13.93 -8.80 -10.59
C VAL A 182 12.64 -8.91 -9.76
N ALA A 183 12.74 -8.85 -8.43
CA ALA A 183 11.59 -8.77 -7.54
C ALA A 183 11.97 -8.03 -6.25
N SER A 184 11.06 -7.23 -5.72
CA SER A 184 11.29 -6.49 -4.47
C SER A 184 10.02 -6.36 -3.62
N CYS A 185 10.19 -6.21 -2.31
CA CYS A 185 9.12 -5.85 -1.39
C CYS A 185 9.69 -5.30 -0.07
N GLY A 186 8.95 -4.40 0.57
CA GLY A 186 9.20 -4.01 1.95
C GLY A 186 8.43 -4.89 2.95
N LEU A 187 8.97 -5.04 4.15
CA LEU A 187 8.25 -5.58 5.31
C LEU A 187 8.52 -4.73 6.55
N PHE A 188 7.49 -4.07 7.07
CA PHE A 188 7.58 -3.16 8.23
C PHE A 188 6.63 -3.55 9.34
N PHE A 189 6.98 -3.27 10.59
CA PHE A 189 6.31 -3.81 11.76
C PHE A 189 5.61 -2.72 12.59
N CYS A 190 4.38 -3.01 13.02
CA CYS A 190 3.62 -2.21 13.99
C CYS A 190 3.04 -3.14 15.06
N GLY A 191 3.56 -3.05 16.28
CA GLY A 191 3.17 -3.96 17.36
C GLY A 191 3.39 -5.42 16.98
N THR A 192 2.32 -6.21 16.94
CA THR A 192 2.37 -7.64 16.58
C THR A 192 2.12 -7.92 15.10
N LEU A 193 1.94 -6.89 14.27
CA LEU A 193 1.68 -7.00 12.83
C LEU A 193 2.93 -6.65 12.02
N GLY A 194 3.16 -7.36 10.92
CA GLY A 194 4.07 -6.95 9.85
C GLY A 194 3.28 -6.62 8.60
N ARG A 195 3.66 -5.59 7.85
CA ARG A 195 2.97 -5.14 6.63
C ARG A 195 3.92 -5.18 5.45
N PHE A 196 3.55 -5.98 4.45
CA PHE A 196 4.22 -5.96 3.16
C PHE A 196 3.90 -4.67 2.41
N GLN A 197 4.92 -4.11 1.78
CA GLN A 197 4.87 -2.90 0.97
C GLN A 197 5.40 -3.18 -0.43
N LEU A 198 4.74 -2.59 -1.44
CA LEU A 198 5.14 -2.62 -2.86
C LEU A 198 5.72 -3.97 -3.31
N VAL A 199 4.92 -5.03 -3.24
CA VAL A 199 5.34 -6.34 -3.75
C VAL A 199 5.37 -6.28 -5.27
N ARG A 200 6.57 -6.29 -5.85
CA ARG A 200 6.80 -6.14 -7.30
C ARG A 200 7.62 -7.28 -7.89
N THR A 201 7.37 -7.56 -9.16
CA THR A 201 8.18 -8.47 -9.98
C THR A 201 8.29 -7.87 -11.37
N HIS A 202 9.52 -7.71 -11.83
CA HIS A 202 9.86 -7.15 -13.12
C HIS A 202 9.12 -7.87 -14.24
N GLN A 203 8.53 -7.12 -15.17
CA GLN A 203 7.65 -7.64 -16.21
C GLN A 203 8.29 -8.77 -17.02
N ALA A 204 9.55 -8.59 -17.43
CA ALA A 204 10.34 -9.61 -18.15
C ALA A 204 10.57 -10.92 -17.37
N TRP A 205 10.42 -10.89 -16.04
CA TRP A 205 10.70 -12.01 -15.13
C TRP A 205 9.43 -12.57 -14.46
N ARG A 206 8.24 -12.12 -14.88
CA ARG A 206 6.95 -12.63 -14.37
C ARG A 206 6.75 -14.09 -14.77
N ASN A 207 5.85 -14.77 -14.06
CA ASN A 207 5.49 -16.19 -14.26
C ASN A 207 6.63 -17.20 -14.00
N GLN A 208 7.76 -16.77 -13.44
CA GLN A 208 8.87 -17.66 -13.05
C GLN A 208 8.88 -18.02 -11.56
N GLY A 209 7.82 -17.69 -10.81
CA GLY A 209 7.69 -18.01 -9.38
C GLY A 209 8.43 -17.05 -8.42
N LEU A 210 9.14 -16.04 -8.93
CA LEU A 210 9.95 -15.09 -8.15
C LEU A 210 9.16 -14.35 -7.06
N CYS A 211 7.97 -13.82 -7.38
CA CYS A 211 7.10 -13.16 -6.39
C CYS A 211 6.79 -14.10 -5.21
N ARG A 212 6.41 -15.35 -5.51
CA ARG A 212 6.07 -16.34 -4.49
C ARG A 212 7.30 -16.72 -3.65
N GLN A 213 8.45 -16.85 -4.30
CA GLN A 213 9.72 -17.15 -3.66
C GLN A 213 10.16 -16.04 -2.71
N LEU A 214 10.16 -14.78 -3.17
CA LEU A 214 10.44 -13.60 -2.37
C LEU A 214 9.53 -13.55 -1.13
N LEU A 215 8.22 -13.60 -1.34
CA LEU A 215 7.25 -13.53 -0.24
C LEU A 215 7.41 -14.67 0.76
N SER A 216 7.70 -15.89 0.32
CA SER A 216 7.88 -17.02 1.24
C SER A 216 9.13 -16.85 2.12
N GLN A 217 10.24 -16.41 1.54
CA GLN A 217 11.48 -16.16 2.28
C GLN A 217 11.32 -14.99 3.26
N VAL A 218 10.69 -13.89 2.82
CA VAL A 218 10.42 -12.72 3.68
C VAL A 218 9.38 -13.05 4.76
N ALA A 219 8.37 -13.87 4.45
CA ALA A 219 7.40 -14.31 5.45
C ALA A 219 8.03 -15.17 6.54
N ARG A 220 8.99 -16.04 6.19
CA ARG A 220 9.77 -16.81 7.17
C ARG A 220 10.47 -15.89 8.17
N ALA A 221 11.14 -14.85 7.69
CA ALA A 221 11.80 -13.86 8.54
C ALA A 221 10.77 -13.07 9.36
N GLY A 222 9.71 -12.59 8.72
CA GLY A 222 8.66 -11.78 9.36
C GLY A 222 7.91 -12.49 10.48
N LEU A 223 7.56 -13.77 10.30
CA LEU A 223 6.84 -14.57 11.30
C LEU A 223 7.69 -14.94 12.52
N SER A 224 9.01 -14.68 12.48
CA SER A 224 9.84 -14.75 13.68
C SER A 224 9.69 -13.51 14.58
N ARG A 225 9.24 -12.39 14.01
CA ARG A 225 9.12 -11.08 14.69
C ARG A 225 7.68 -10.64 14.95
N ALA A 226 6.74 -11.03 14.09
CA ALA A 226 5.33 -10.67 14.17
C ALA A 226 4.43 -11.90 14.30
N LYS A 227 3.24 -11.71 14.90
CA LYS A 227 2.22 -12.74 15.00
C LYS A 227 1.49 -12.95 13.67
N GLN A 228 1.29 -11.86 12.93
CA GLN A 228 0.62 -11.88 11.63
C GLN A 228 1.30 -10.95 10.65
N LEU A 229 1.37 -11.37 9.39
CA LEU A 229 1.82 -10.56 8.27
C LEU A 229 0.63 -10.17 7.41
N ILE A 230 0.56 -8.91 7.02
CA ILE A 230 -0.57 -8.30 6.34
C ILE A 230 -0.16 -7.90 4.92
N ILE A 231 -1.02 -8.20 3.97
CA ILE A 231 -1.02 -7.66 2.61
C ILE A 231 -2.38 -6.99 2.40
N VAL A 232 -2.38 -5.81 1.80
CA VAL A 232 -3.59 -5.21 1.25
C VAL A 232 -3.41 -5.18 -0.26
N ALA A 233 -4.35 -5.79 -0.96
CA ALA A 233 -4.32 -5.89 -2.41
C ALA A 233 -5.70 -5.56 -2.97
N ASP A 234 -5.74 -4.99 -4.18
CA ASP A 234 -6.98 -4.79 -4.91
C ASP A 234 -7.73 -6.13 -5.04
N GLU A 235 -9.05 -6.11 -4.83
CA GLU A 235 -9.93 -7.28 -4.89
C GLU A 235 -9.91 -7.96 -6.27
N HIS A 236 -9.57 -7.24 -7.34
CA HIS A 236 -9.42 -7.75 -8.70
C HIS A 236 -7.98 -8.13 -9.05
N TYR A 237 -7.03 -7.95 -8.13
CA TYR A 237 -5.61 -8.18 -8.41
C TYR A 237 -5.28 -9.67 -8.58
N HIS A 238 -4.63 -10.02 -9.69
CA HIS A 238 -4.28 -11.41 -10.03
C HIS A 238 -3.35 -12.10 -9.01
N ALA A 239 -2.59 -11.34 -8.21
CA ALA A 239 -1.66 -11.94 -7.24
C ALA A 239 -2.33 -12.57 -6.02
N GLN A 240 -3.66 -12.43 -5.84
CA GLN A 240 -4.36 -13.10 -4.72
C GLN A 240 -4.16 -14.61 -4.70
N ARG A 241 -4.06 -15.25 -5.88
CA ARG A 241 -3.77 -16.70 -5.96
C ARG A 241 -2.37 -17.03 -5.43
N ILE A 242 -1.40 -16.13 -5.64
CA ILE A 242 -0.04 -16.27 -5.11
C ILE A 242 -0.06 -16.15 -3.59
N TYR A 243 -0.73 -15.13 -3.05
CA TYR A 243 -0.82 -14.95 -1.60
C TYR A 243 -1.51 -16.14 -0.92
N ARG A 244 -2.65 -16.59 -1.45
CA ARG A 244 -3.38 -17.76 -0.92
C ARG A 244 -2.54 -19.03 -0.96
N SER A 245 -1.72 -19.23 -1.99
CA SER A 245 -0.81 -20.40 -2.07
C SER A 245 0.26 -20.43 -0.97
N LEU A 246 0.57 -19.28 -0.36
CA LEU A 246 1.48 -19.17 0.78
C LEU A 246 0.76 -19.28 2.13
N GLY A 247 -0.57 -19.42 2.14
CA GLY A 247 -1.39 -19.51 3.35
C GLY A 247 -2.09 -18.21 3.76
N PHE A 248 -1.96 -17.11 2.99
CA PHE A 248 -2.67 -15.88 3.31
C PHE A 248 -4.19 -16.06 3.19
N ALA A 249 -4.93 -15.61 4.18
CA ALA A 249 -6.38 -15.67 4.23
C ALA A 249 -7.01 -14.26 4.35
N PRO A 250 -8.16 -14.00 3.71
CA PRO A 250 -8.86 -12.72 3.83
C PRO A 250 -9.39 -12.53 5.25
N VAL A 251 -9.12 -11.36 5.83
CA VAL A 251 -9.54 -11.00 7.20
C VAL A 251 -10.37 -9.72 7.27
N ALA A 252 -10.26 -8.84 6.27
CA ALA A 252 -11.03 -7.61 6.19
C ALA A 252 -11.09 -7.08 4.75
N ARG A 253 -11.89 -6.03 4.52
CA ARG A 253 -12.00 -5.33 3.23
C ARG A 253 -11.97 -3.82 3.46
N ILE A 254 -11.47 -3.10 2.47
CA ILE A 254 -11.38 -1.64 2.45
C ILE A 254 -12.08 -1.13 1.19
N GLY A 255 -12.99 -0.17 1.36
CA GLY A 255 -13.53 0.61 0.27
C GLY A 255 -12.78 1.93 0.14
N SER A 256 -12.63 2.42 -1.08
CA SER A 256 -12.02 3.72 -1.34
C SER A 256 -12.65 4.43 -2.52
N LEU A 257 -12.70 5.76 -2.43
CA LEU A 257 -13.03 6.66 -3.53
C LEU A 257 -11.84 7.59 -3.75
N CYS A 258 -11.35 7.67 -4.98
CA CYS A 258 -10.33 8.63 -5.37
C CYS A 258 -10.79 9.40 -6.60
N ARG A 259 -10.86 10.73 -6.50
CA ARG A 259 -10.93 11.62 -7.67
C ARG A 259 -9.52 12.08 -7.99
N TRP A 260 -8.99 11.55 -9.08
CA TRP A 260 -7.66 11.87 -9.60
C TRP A 260 -7.65 13.28 -10.18
N PRO A 261 -6.48 13.93 -10.31
CA PRO A 261 -6.37 15.15 -11.08
C PRO A 261 -6.83 14.86 -12.51
N HIS A 262 -7.73 15.67 -13.04
CA HIS A 262 -8.01 15.67 -14.46
C HIS A 262 -6.93 16.50 -15.16
N ASP A 263 -6.37 15.99 -16.26
CA ASP A 263 -5.71 16.87 -17.22
C ASP A 263 -6.75 17.90 -17.62
N THR A 264 -6.52 19.14 -17.21
CA THR A 264 -7.35 20.24 -17.70
C THR A 264 -6.91 20.45 -19.14
N PRO A 265 -7.81 20.35 -20.14
CA PRO A 265 -7.45 20.73 -21.50
C PRO A 265 -7.01 22.20 -21.58
#